data_AF-L5KZD9-F1
#
_entry.id   AF-L5KZD9-F1
#
_cell.length_a   1.000
_cell.length_b   1.000
_cell.length_c   1.000
_cell.angle_alpha   90.00
_cell.angle_beta   90.00
_cell.angle_gamma   90.00
#
_symmetry.space_group_name_H-M   'P 1'
#
loop_
_entity.id
_entity.type
_entity.pdbx_description
1 polymer ?
#
loop_
_entity_poly.entity_id
_entity_poly.type
_entity_poly.pdbx_seq_one_letter_code
_entity_poly.pdbx_strand_id
1 'polypeptide(L)'
;MLLLLWVVVCSAYPLNGAARDDSMDLVQHYLENYYNLAKDVKQFVRRKDSGPVVKKIQEMQKFLGLEVTGKLDSETLEVMRMPRCGVPDVGDFSTFPGMPKWRKTRLTYRIVNYTLDLPRDAVDSAIEKALKVWEEVTPLTFSRIYEGEADILITFAAREHGDFIPFDGPGMVLAHAFSPGPGINGDAHFDDDEKWTKDTSGTNLFLVAAHELGHSLGLYHSANSEALMYPVYNPFTDLARFRLSQDDVNGIQSLYGPPPASPDDPVVPTESVPPETPAMCDPTLSFDAVSTLRGEILFFKDRFDEKKQSMDPGFPRKIVEDFPGVEPKVNAVFEAFDMNNQAKREEEKINMCNVMKL
;
A
#
# COMPACT_ATOMS: atom_id res chain seq x y z
N MET A 1 8.88 -40.04 -64.28
CA MET A 1 9.56 -40.14 -62.98
C MET A 1 9.39 -38.79 -62.28
N LEU A 2 8.39 -38.64 -61.39
CA LEU A 2 8.17 -37.40 -60.64
C LEU A 2 9.17 -37.35 -59.48
N LEU A 3 10.04 -36.33 -59.45
CA LEU A 3 10.93 -36.02 -58.33
C LEU A 3 10.20 -35.05 -57.38
N LEU A 4 9.75 -35.57 -56.24
CA LEU A 4 9.26 -34.77 -55.12
C LEU A 4 10.47 -34.21 -54.35
N LEU A 5 10.74 -32.91 -54.50
CA LEU A 5 11.66 -32.17 -53.65
C LEU A 5 11.01 -31.95 -52.28
N TRP A 6 11.54 -32.61 -51.25
CA TRP A 6 11.24 -32.31 -49.86
C TRP A 6 12.07 -31.11 -49.44
N VAL A 7 11.45 -29.93 -49.31
CA VAL A 7 12.07 -28.77 -48.68
C VAL A 7 11.84 -28.88 -47.18
N VAL A 8 12.90 -29.20 -46.43
CA VAL A 8 12.88 -29.07 -44.97
C VAL A 8 13.02 -27.57 -44.65
N VAL A 9 11.92 -26.95 -44.24
CA VAL A 9 11.93 -25.58 -43.73
C VAL A 9 12.36 -25.65 -42.26
N CYS A 10 13.63 -25.39 -41.98
CA CYS A 10 14.08 -25.11 -40.63
C CYS A 10 13.71 -23.65 -40.29
N SER A 11 12.62 -23.46 -39.56
CA SER A 11 12.32 -22.18 -38.92
C SER A 11 13.24 -22.01 -37.71
N ALA A 12 14.32 -21.25 -37.87
CA ALA A 12 15.03 -20.70 -36.73
C ALA A 12 14.25 -19.46 -36.24
N TYR A 13 13.56 -19.60 -35.11
CA TYR A 13 13.01 -18.44 -34.42
C TYR A 13 14.18 -17.59 -33.89
N PRO A 14 14.20 -16.26 -34.09
CA PRO A 14 15.17 -15.42 -33.44
C PRO A 14 14.96 -15.54 -31.92
N LEU A 15 16.03 -15.88 -31.20
CA LEU A 15 16.05 -15.85 -29.73
C LEU A 15 15.76 -14.41 -29.27
N ASN A 16 14.84 -14.28 -28.30
CA ASN A 16 14.41 -13.07 -27.58
C ASN A 16 15.58 -12.23 -27.03
N GLY A 17 16.31 -11.52 -27.89
CA GLY A 17 17.33 -10.55 -27.50
C GLY A 17 16.73 -9.19 -27.13
N ALA A 18 15.77 -8.70 -27.92
CA ALA A 18 15.17 -7.38 -27.75
C ALA A 18 14.38 -7.23 -26.45
N ALA A 19 13.45 -8.16 -26.16
CA ALA A 19 12.66 -8.12 -24.92
C ALA A 19 13.50 -8.24 -23.64
N ARG A 20 14.71 -8.79 -23.74
CA ARG A 20 15.64 -8.97 -22.63
C ARG A 20 16.46 -7.70 -22.35
N ASP A 21 16.75 -6.90 -23.38
CA ASP A 21 17.45 -5.62 -23.25
C ASP A 21 16.52 -4.58 -22.61
N ASP A 22 15.27 -4.49 -23.10
CA ASP A 22 14.22 -3.61 -22.54
C ASP A 22 13.94 -3.87 -21.05
N SER A 23 13.98 -5.15 -20.64
CA SER A 23 13.75 -5.53 -19.24
C SER A 23 14.88 -5.08 -18.30
N MET A 24 16.12 -4.98 -18.79
CA MET A 24 17.24 -4.56 -17.96
C MET A 24 17.32 -3.04 -17.85
N ASP A 25 16.96 -2.32 -18.91
CA ASP A 25 16.82 -0.87 -18.86
C ASP A 25 15.69 -0.47 -17.91
N LEU A 26 14.53 -1.15 -17.97
CA LEU A 26 13.45 -0.96 -17.00
C LEU A 26 13.95 -1.09 -15.56
N VAL A 27 14.62 -2.19 -15.24
CA VAL A 27 15.12 -2.47 -13.89
C VAL A 27 16.12 -1.40 -13.45
N GLN A 28 17.01 -0.97 -14.34
CA GLN A 28 17.98 0.06 -14.01
C GLN A 28 17.29 1.37 -13.66
N HIS A 29 16.40 1.86 -14.53
CA HIS A 29 15.69 3.12 -14.29
C HIS A 29 14.81 3.03 -13.03
N TYR A 30 14.14 1.90 -12.81
CA TYR A 30 13.33 1.67 -11.62
C TYR A 30 14.15 1.78 -10.33
N LEU A 31 15.30 1.10 -10.27
CA LEU A 31 16.14 1.11 -9.07
C LEU A 31 16.89 2.44 -8.89
N GLU A 32 17.25 3.13 -9.99
CA GLU A 32 17.83 4.48 -9.95
C GLU A 32 16.83 5.48 -9.39
N ASN A 33 15.57 5.44 -9.85
CA ASN A 33 14.55 6.41 -9.49
C ASN A 33 13.99 6.17 -8.09
N TYR A 34 13.70 4.93 -7.71
CA TYR A 34 12.95 4.65 -6.47
C TYR A 34 13.80 4.08 -5.34
N TYR A 35 14.99 3.54 -5.64
CA TYR A 35 15.83 2.83 -4.67
C TYR A 35 17.24 3.43 -4.52
N ASN A 36 17.48 4.64 -5.02
CA ASN A 36 18.77 5.35 -4.94
C ASN A 36 19.95 4.52 -5.48
N LEU A 37 19.76 3.76 -6.54
CA LEU A 37 20.88 3.11 -7.24
C LEU A 37 21.72 4.18 -7.95
N ALA A 38 23.04 4.14 -7.75
CA ALA A 38 23.93 5.16 -8.31
C ALA A 38 23.99 5.07 -9.85
N LYS A 39 23.89 6.23 -10.52
CA LYS A 39 23.82 6.37 -12.00
C LYS A 39 25.12 6.00 -12.74
N ASP A 40 26.23 5.80 -12.04
CA ASP A 40 27.52 5.34 -12.59
C ASP A 40 27.61 3.79 -12.66
N VAL A 41 26.61 3.08 -12.12
CA VAL A 41 26.55 1.61 -12.08
C VAL A 41 26.11 1.00 -13.44
N LYS A 42 25.95 1.81 -14.50
CA LYS A 42 25.50 1.42 -15.86
C LYS A 42 26.20 0.19 -16.46
N GLN A 43 27.46 -0.06 -16.09
CA GLN A 43 28.23 -1.20 -16.61
C GLN A 43 27.96 -2.52 -15.87
N PHE A 44 27.42 -2.47 -14.65
CA PHE A 44 27.26 -3.63 -13.76
C PHE A 44 25.94 -4.36 -13.93
N VAL A 45 24.91 -3.69 -14.41
CA VAL A 45 23.55 -4.23 -14.55
C VAL A 45 23.47 -5.30 -15.64
N ARG A 46 24.33 -5.18 -16.65
CA ARG A 46 24.52 -6.21 -17.68
C ARG A 46 25.03 -7.54 -17.11
N ARG A 47 25.56 -7.56 -15.87
CA ARG A 47 25.83 -8.78 -15.10
C ARG A 47 24.73 -8.94 -14.05
N LYS A 48 23.91 -9.98 -14.24
CA LYS A 48 22.80 -10.40 -13.36
C LYS A 48 23.19 -10.59 -11.88
N ASP A 49 24.50 -10.64 -11.58
CA ASP A 49 25.10 -10.86 -10.26
C ASP A 49 25.99 -9.69 -9.79
N SER A 50 25.65 -8.44 -10.12
CA SER A 50 26.32 -7.30 -9.49
C SER A 50 25.77 -7.09 -8.08
N GLY A 51 26.62 -7.28 -7.07
CA GLY A 51 26.26 -7.18 -5.65
C GLY A 51 25.42 -5.94 -5.27
N PRO A 52 25.67 -4.74 -5.81
CA PRO A 52 24.82 -3.56 -5.55
C PRO A 52 23.39 -3.66 -6.10
N VAL A 53 23.21 -4.16 -7.33
CA VAL A 53 21.89 -4.27 -7.97
C VAL A 53 21.04 -5.31 -7.27
N VAL A 54 21.62 -6.48 -6.96
CA VAL A 54 20.91 -7.55 -6.22
C VAL A 54 20.40 -7.06 -4.87
N LYS A 55 21.21 -6.27 -4.14
CA LYS A 55 20.78 -5.67 -2.87
C LYS A 55 19.60 -4.71 -3.03
N LYS A 56 19.60 -3.89 -4.08
CA LYS A 56 18.50 -2.97 -4.37
C LYS A 56 17.22 -3.71 -4.82
N ILE A 57 17.35 -4.81 -5.54
CA ILE A 57 16.22 -5.70 -5.83
C ILE A 57 15.66 -6.29 -4.52
N GLN A 58 16.51 -6.77 -3.61
CA GLN A 58 16.05 -7.32 -2.32
C GLN A 58 15.36 -6.26 -1.45
N GLU A 59 15.88 -5.02 -1.45
CA GLU A 59 15.27 -3.88 -0.75
C GLU A 59 13.89 -3.57 -1.32
N MET A 60 13.76 -3.53 -2.65
CA MET A 60 12.49 -3.34 -3.35
C MET A 60 11.48 -4.45 -3.08
N GLN A 61 11.90 -5.71 -3.22
CA GLN A 61 11.05 -6.86 -2.93
C GLN A 61 10.54 -6.82 -1.49
N LYS A 62 11.43 -6.51 -0.53
CA LYS A 62 11.04 -6.37 0.87
C LYS A 62 10.03 -5.24 1.09
N PHE A 63 10.24 -4.08 0.46
CA PHE A 63 9.36 -2.91 0.62
C PHE A 63 7.97 -3.18 0.06
N LEU A 64 7.88 -3.83 -1.11
CA LEU A 64 6.63 -4.13 -1.79
C LEU A 64 5.98 -5.46 -1.35
N GLY A 65 6.51 -6.10 -0.29
CA GLY A 65 5.94 -7.34 0.26
C GLY A 65 6.11 -8.59 -0.62
N LEU A 66 7.07 -8.58 -1.56
CA LEU A 66 7.40 -9.72 -2.42
C LEU A 66 8.35 -10.70 -1.72
N GLU A 67 8.47 -11.92 -2.26
CA GLU A 67 9.50 -12.86 -1.83
C GLU A 67 10.91 -12.28 -2.08
N VAL A 68 11.72 -12.18 -1.03
CA VAL A 68 13.05 -11.53 -1.10
C VAL A 68 14.07 -12.50 -1.70
N THR A 69 14.05 -12.63 -3.03
CA THR A 69 14.93 -13.54 -3.79
C THR A 69 16.20 -12.85 -4.30
N GLY A 70 16.18 -11.53 -4.45
CA GLY A 70 17.20 -10.75 -5.16
C GLY A 70 17.27 -11.03 -6.66
N LYS A 71 16.26 -11.72 -7.20
CA LYS A 71 16.18 -12.11 -8.61
C LYS A 71 15.06 -11.35 -9.29
N LEU A 72 15.23 -11.11 -10.59
CA LEU A 72 14.17 -10.61 -11.46
C LEU A 72 13.27 -11.78 -11.90
N ASP A 73 12.49 -12.31 -10.97
CA ASP A 73 11.42 -13.25 -11.27
C ASP A 73 10.23 -12.53 -11.97
N SER A 74 9.26 -13.32 -12.44
CA SER A 74 8.14 -12.79 -13.20
C SER A 74 7.31 -11.79 -12.39
N GLU A 75 7.11 -12.07 -11.10
CA GLU A 75 6.33 -11.22 -10.19
C GLU A 75 7.04 -9.88 -9.94
N THR A 76 8.35 -9.90 -9.66
CA THR A 76 9.16 -8.68 -9.51
C THR A 76 9.07 -7.80 -10.76
N LEU A 77 9.19 -8.39 -11.95
CA LEU A 77 9.12 -7.65 -13.21
C LEU A 77 7.69 -7.19 -13.56
N GLU A 78 6.66 -7.86 -13.08
CA GLU A 78 5.26 -7.44 -13.25
C GLU A 78 4.98 -6.20 -12.40
N VAL A 79 5.37 -6.22 -11.12
CA VAL A 79 5.22 -5.08 -10.21
C VAL A 79 6.01 -3.86 -10.69
N MET A 80 7.23 -4.04 -11.22
CA MET A 80 8.01 -2.93 -11.80
C MET A 80 7.36 -2.24 -13.01
N ARG A 81 6.38 -2.89 -13.65
CA ARG A 81 5.63 -2.33 -14.80
C ARG A 81 4.28 -1.76 -14.39
N MET A 82 3.87 -1.92 -13.14
CA MET A 82 2.61 -1.37 -12.68
C MET A 82 2.72 0.16 -12.52
N PRO A 83 1.65 0.90 -12.85
CA PRO A 83 1.58 2.33 -12.57
C PRO A 83 1.78 2.62 -11.09
N ARG A 84 2.49 3.70 -10.77
CA ARG A 84 2.87 4.07 -9.41
C ARG A 84 3.08 5.57 -9.24
N CYS A 85 3.26 5.99 -7.99
CA CYS A 85 3.75 7.32 -7.62
C CYS A 85 5.24 7.49 -7.99
N GLY A 86 5.61 8.66 -8.46
CA GLY A 86 6.97 9.04 -8.88
C GLY A 86 7.95 9.31 -7.72
N VAL A 87 7.46 9.40 -6.48
CA VAL A 87 8.29 9.61 -5.29
C VAL A 87 9.14 8.35 -5.00
N PRO A 88 10.41 8.48 -4.58
CA PRO A 88 11.23 7.32 -4.20
C PRO A 88 10.68 6.55 -2.99
N ASP A 89 10.86 5.23 -2.97
CA ASP A 89 10.43 4.37 -1.86
C ASP A 89 11.41 4.40 -0.67
N VAL A 90 12.66 4.79 -0.94
CA VAL A 90 13.73 4.85 0.06
C VAL A 90 14.49 6.16 -0.01
N GLY A 91 14.97 6.59 1.15
CA GLY A 91 15.61 7.89 1.34
C GLY A 91 14.61 8.93 1.84
N ASP A 92 15.09 9.85 2.67
CA ASP A 92 14.29 11.00 3.10
C ASP A 92 14.03 11.92 1.89
N PHE A 93 12.94 12.69 1.92
CA PHE A 93 12.75 13.77 0.93
C PHE A 93 14.04 14.59 0.91
N SER A 94 14.68 14.65 -0.26
CA SER A 94 16.06 15.13 -0.44
C SER A 94 16.35 16.56 0.07
N THR A 95 15.32 17.27 0.53
CA THR A 95 15.34 18.67 0.94
C THR A 95 15.38 18.88 2.45
N PHE A 96 14.93 17.96 3.32
CA PHE A 96 14.94 18.17 4.79
C PHE A 96 15.11 16.87 5.62
N PRO A 97 16.15 16.77 6.47
CA PRO A 97 16.22 15.69 7.47
C PRO A 97 15.11 15.85 8.52
N GLY A 98 14.27 14.82 8.69
CA GLY A 98 13.23 14.74 9.72
C GLY A 98 11.85 14.29 9.22
N MET A 99 10.81 14.53 10.03
CA MET A 99 9.40 14.37 9.65
C MET A 99 8.87 15.71 9.10
N PRO A 100 8.84 15.93 7.78
CA PRO A 100 8.38 17.19 7.21
C PRO A 100 6.90 17.37 7.52
N LYS A 101 6.53 18.51 8.11
CA LYS A 101 5.14 18.81 8.46
C LYS A 101 4.85 20.30 8.37
N TRP A 102 3.63 20.65 8.01
CA TRP A 102 3.17 22.03 8.07
C TRP A 102 3.11 22.52 9.52
N ARG A 103 3.57 23.75 9.76
CA ARG A 103 3.50 24.39 11.09
C ARG A 103 2.12 24.95 11.42
N LYS A 104 1.22 24.94 10.44
CA LYS A 104 -0.15 25.44 10.53
C LYS A 104 -1.12 24.33 10.10
N THR A 105 -2.35 24.39 10.60
CA THR A 105 -3.39 23.42 10.25
C THR A 105 -4.38 23.93 9.21
N ARG A 106 -4.38 25.23 8.95
CA ARG A 106 -5.19 25.84 7.87
C ARG A 106 -4.31 26.00 6.64
N LEU A 107 -4.49 25.10 5.69
CA LEU A 107 -3.71 25.05 4.45
C LEU A 107 -4.56 25.58 3.29
N THR A 108 -3.88 26.23 2.35
CA THR A 108 -4.48 26.73 1.12
C THR A 108 -4.01 25.88 -0.05
N TYR A 109 -4.91 25.62 -0.99
CA TYR A 109 -4.55 24.93 -2.23
C TYR A 109 -5.06 25.68 -3.45
N ARG A 110 -4.40 25.49 -4.58
CA ARG A 110 -4.78 26.10 -5.85
C ARG A 110 -4.54 25.11 -7.00
N ILE A 111 -5.58 24.90 -7.79
CA ILE A 111 -5.49 24.19 -9.07
C ILE A 111 -5.01 25.19 -10.12
N VAL A 112 -3.78 25.00 -10.61
CA VAL A 112 -3.08 25.93 -11.52
C VAL A 112 -3.64 25.81 -12.93
N ASN A 113 -3.79 24.58 -13.41
CA ASN A 113 -4.37 24.22 -14.69
C ASN A 113 -5.20 22.92 -14.56
N TYR A 114 -5.78 22.47 -15.67
CA TYR A 114 -6.68 21.33 -15.69
C TYR A 114 -6.33 20.41 -16.85
N THR A 115 -6.39 19.10 -16.60
CA THR A 115 -6.42 18.09 -17.67
C THR A 115 -7.63 18.29 -18.59
N LEU A 116 -7.50 17.85 -19.84
CA LEU A 116 -8.58 17.87 -20.83
C LEU A 116 -9.48 16.61 -20.78
N ASP A 117 -9.07 15.59 -20.04
CA ASP A 117 -9.80 14.31 -19.95
C ASP A 117 -11.10 14.40 -19.14
N LEU A 118 -11.14 15.34 -18.19
CA LEU A 118 -12.25 15.55 -17.27
C LEU A 118 -12.74 16.99 -17.33
N PRO A 119 -14.06 17.22 -17.18
CA PRO A 119 -14.56 18.57 -17.04
C PRO A 119 -14.06 19.17 -15.71
N ARG A 120 -13.90 20.49 -15.66
CA ARG A 120 -13.25 21.18 -14.53
C ARG A 120 -13.92 20.93 -13.19
N ASP A 121 -15.25 20.81 -13.17
CA ASP A 121 -16.03 20.48 -11.97
C ASP A 121 -15.74 19.07 -11.44
N ALA A 122 -15.46 18.10 -12.33
CA ALA A 122 -15.05 16.76 -11.94
C ALA A 122 -13.63 16.75 -11.34
N VAL A 123 -12.70 17.53 -11.91
CA VAL A 123 -11.36 17.73 -11.34
C VAL A 123 -11.45 18.40 -9.97
N ASP A 124 -12.20 19.50 -9.88
CA ASP A 124 -12.44 20.21 -8.62
C ASP A 124 -13.00 19.28 -7.54
N SER A 125 -14.01 18.48 -7.88
CA SER A 125 -14.61 17.51 -6.95
C SER A 125 -13.64 16.40 -6.55
N ALA A 126 -12.80 15.92 -7.46
CA ALA A 126 -11.81 14.88 -7.15
C ALA A 126 -10.75 15.39 -6.16
N ILE A 127 -10.22 16.59 -6.40
CA ILE A 127 -9.24 17.23 -5.50
C ILE A 127 -9.86 17.55 -4.14
N GLU A 128 -11.08 18.10 -4.09
CA GLU A 128 -11.75 18.41 -2.83
C GLU A 128 -11.99 17.13 -2.01
N LYS A 129 -12.44 16.05 -2.64
CA LYS A 129 -12.60 14.75 -1.98
C LYS A 129 -11.27 14.20 -1.49
N ALA A 130 -10.21 14.31 -2.27
CA ALA A 130 -8.87 13.85 -1.91
C ALA A 130 -8.30 14.61 -0.70
N LEU A 131 -8.55 15.92 -0.58
CA LEU A 131 -8.21 16.66 0.63
C LEU A 131 -9.09 16.27 1.81
N LYS A 132 -10.38 15.99 1.55
CA LYS A 132 -11.35 15.66 2.59
C LYS A 132 -11.00 14.39 3.34
N VAL A 133 -10.44 13.37 2.69
CA VAL A 133 -10.06 12.11 3.37
C VAL A 133 -9.04 12.35 4.49
N TRP A 134 -8.13 13.32 4.30
CA TRP A 134 -7.15 13.70 5.31
C TRP A 134 -7.72 14.64 6.37
N GLU A 135 -8.58 15.58 5.96
CA GLU A 135 -9.29 16.50 6.88
C GLU A 135 -10.20 15.74 7.86
N GLU A 136 -10.84 14.64 7.44
CA GLU A 136 -11.73 13.84 8.30
C GLU A 136 -11.01 13.17 9.48
N VAL A 137 -9.70 12.91 9.36
CA VAL A 137 -8.91 12.19 10.37
C VAL A 137 -7.84 13.05 11.04
N THR A 138 -7.87 14.38 10.83
CA THR A 138 -6.91 15.32 11.41
C THR A 138 -7.55 16.67 11.79
N PRO A 139 -6.85 17.57 12.51
CA PRO A 139 -7.26 18.96 12.68
C PRO A 139 -7.01 19.85 11.45
N LEU A 140 -6.52 19.30 10.33
CA LEU A 140 -6.22 20.07 9.14
C LEU A 140 -7.52 20.59 8.51
N THR A 141 -7.43 21.74 7.84
CA THR A 141 -8.52 22.28 7.03
C THR A 141 -7.93 22.84 5.75
N PHE A 142 -8.66 22.67 4.65
CA PHE A 142 -8.20 23.10 3.34
C PHE A 142 -9.12 24.18 2.78
N SER A 143 -8.52 25.25 2.26
CA SER A 143 -9.25 26.34 1.64
C SER A 143 -8.71 26.60 0.24
N ARG A 144 -9.58 26.52 -0.74
CA ARG A 144 -9.20 26.81 -2.12
C ARG A 144 -8.98 28.31 -2.31
N ILE A 145 -7.89 28.66 -2.98
CA ILE A 145 -7.66 30.00 -3.51
C ILE A 145 -7.53 29.93 -5.04
N TYR A 146 -7.81 31.05 -5.70
CA TYR A 146 -7.87 31.11 -7.18
C TYR A 146 -6.75 31.93 -7.80
N GLU A 147 -6.05 32.73 -6.99
CA GLU A 147 -4.96 33.61 -7.39
C GLU A 147 -3.90 33.65 -6.28
N GLY A 148 -2.68 34.05 -6.64
CA GLY A 148 -1.54 34.09 -5.72
C GLY A 148 -0.93 32.72 -5.43
N GLU A 149 -0.01 32.71 -4.47
CA GLU A 149 0.68 31.53 -3.97
C GLU A 149 -0.18 30.80 -2.92
N ALA A 150 -0.26 29.47 -3.03
CA ALA A 150 -0.92 28.60 -2.07
C ALA A 150 0.13 27.77 -1.30
N ASP A 151 -0.31 27.01 -0.30
CA ASP A 151 0.58 26.02 0.34
C ASP A 151 0.78 24.77 -0.52
N ILE A 152 -0.20 24.47 -1.38
CA ILE A 152 -0.23 23.30 -2.26
C ILE A 152 -0.70 23.77 -3.64
N LEU A 153 0.19 23.82 -4.62
CA LEU A 153 -0.17 23.99 -6.02
C LEU A 153 -0.42 22.63 -6.67
N ILE A 154 -1.51 22.53 -7.42
CA ILE A 154 -1.90 21.31 -8.15
C ILE A 154 -1.78 21.61 -9.64
N THR A 155 -0.91 20.86 -10.31
CA THR A 155 -0.57 21.08 -11.72
C THR A 155 -0.66 19.79 -12.51
N PHE A 156 -1.27 19.85 -13.69
CA PHE A 156 -1.21 18.79 -14.69
C PHE A 156 -0.13 19.14 -15.71
N ALA A 157 0.85 18.28 -15.91
CA ALA A 157 1.95 18.55 -16.83
C ALA A 157 2.45 17.25 -17.46
N ALA A 158 3.08 17.34 -18.62
CA ALA A 158 3.64 16.17 -19.30
C ALA A 158 5.17 16.28 -19.35
N ARG A 159 5.86 15.15 -19.13
CA ARG A 159 7.31 15.01 -19.31
C ARG A 159 8.10 16.04 -18.49
N GLU A 160 9.03 16.77 -19.10
CA GLU A 160 9.78 17.83 -18.41
C GLU A 160 8.88 19.03 -18.11
N HIS A 161 8.72 19.33 -16.83
CA HIS A 161 7.77 20.34 -16.36
C HIS A 161 8.34 21.31 -15.32
N GLY A 162 9.66 21.46 -15.26
CA GLY A 162 10.32 22.60 -14.60
C GLY A 162 10.76 22.37 -13.15
N ASP A 163 10.63 21.14 -12.65
CA ASP A 163 11.08 20.71 -11.32
C ASP A 163 12.26 19.72 -11.34
N PHE A 164 12.80 19.42 -12.54
CA PHE A 164 13.88 18.45 -12.79
C PHE A 164 13.51 16.98 -12.54
N ILE A 165 12.23 16.67 -12.34
CA ILE A 165 11.70 15.31 -12.20
C ILE A 165 10.73 15.07 -13.36
N PRO A 166 11.22 14.79 -14.58
CA PRO A 166 10.34 14.63 -15.73
C PRO A 166 9.48 13.36 -15.62
N PHE A 167 8.22 13.44 -16.04
CA PHE A 167 7.37 12.24 -16.23
C PHE A 167 7.82 11.41 -17.45
N ASP A 168 7.38 10.16 -17.50
CA ASP A 168 7.79 9.17 -18.50
C ASP A 168 6.80 9.03 -19.67
N GLY A 169 5.69 9.77 -19.64
CA GLY A 169 4.60 9.63 -20.59
C GLY A 169 3.62 8.54 -20.13
N PRO A 170 2.77 8.00 -21.03
CA PRO A 170 1.66 7.16 -20.58
C PRO A 170 2.09 5.89 -19.84
N GLY A 171 1.56 5.70 -18.63
CA GLY A 171 1.68 4.51 -17.82
C GLY A 171 2.35 4.72 -16.46
N MET A 172 3.67 4.49 -16.39
CA MET A 172 4.28 4.01 -15.14
C MET A 172 4.30 5.05 -14.02
N VAL A 173 4.62 6.32 -14.30
CA VAL A 173 4.61 7.39 -13.30
C VAL A 173 3.35 8.23 -13.44
N LEU A 174 2.43 8.07 -12.50
CA LEU A 174 1.13 8.75 -12.57
C LEU A 174 1.19 10.21 -12.11
N ALA A 175 1.98 10.47 -11.08
CA ALA A 175 2.07 11.74 -10.40
C ALA A 175 3.26 11.75 -9.44
N HIS A 176 3.61 12.92 -8.92
CA HIS A 176 4.46 13.05 -7.74
C HIS A 176 4.08 14.30 -6.93
N ALA A 177 4.52 14.34 -5.69
CA ALA A 177 4.37 15.51 -4.84
C ALA A 177 5.60 15.75 -3.96
N PHE A 178 5.72 16.99 -3.51
CA PHE A 178 6.81 17.43 -2.64
C PHE A 178 6.34 17.52 -1.19
N SER A 179 7.23 17.16 -0.27
CA SER A 179 6.99 17.30 1.17
C SER A 179 6.66 18.75 1.59
N PRO A 180 6.00 18.97 2.74
CA PRO A 180 5.71 20.30 3.27
C PRO A 180 6.90 21.26 3.35
N GLY A 181 6.73 22.51 2.90
CA GLY A 181 7.78 23.52 3.00
C GLY A 181 7.54 24.79 2.17
N PRO A 182 8.54 25.66 2.02
CA PRO A 182 8.45 26.84 1.17
C PRO A 182 8.71 26.52 -0.32
N GLY A 183 8.18 27.36 -1.21
CA GLY A 183 8.41 27.24 -2.66
C GLY A 183 7.61 26.07 -3.23
N ILE A 184 8.25 25.23 -4.03
CA ILE A 184 7.63 24.03 -4.65
C ILE A 184 7.24 22.94 -3.64
N ASN A 185 7.72 23.05 -2.39
CA ASN A 185 7.42 22.08 -1.35
C ASN A 185 5.94 22.15 -0.97
N GLY A 186 5.25 21.01 -1.03
CA GLY A 186 3.80 20.92 -0.89
C GLY A 186 3.07 20.77 -2.23
N ASP A 187 3.70 21.07 -3.35
CA ASP A 187 3.06 20.99 -4.65
C ASP A 187 2.88 19.53 -5.10
N ALA A 188 1.82 19.28 -5.87
CA ALA A 188 1.49 18.00 -6.45
C ALA A 188 1.33 18.14 -7.97
N HIS A 189 2.09 17.32 -8.71
CA HIS A 189 2.10 17.28 -10.17
C HIS A 189 1.51 15.95 -10.64
N PHE A 190 0.63 16.03 -11.63
CA PHE A 190 -0.07 14.89 -12.22
C PHE A 190 0.33 14.78 -13.68
N ASP A 191 0.71 13.59 -14.14
CA ASP A 191 1.11 13.40 -15.54
C ASP A 191 -0.08 13.56 -16.48
N ASP A 192 -0.05 14.58 -17.34
CA ASP A 192 -1.13 14.87 -18.29
C ASP A 192 -1.03 14.02 -19.58
N ASP A 193 0.00 13.18 -19.70
CA ASP A 193 0.04 12.08 -20.69
C ASP A 193 -0.79 10.85 -20.23
N GLU A 194 -1.24 10.81 -18.96
CA GLU A 194 -2.17 9.80 -18.44
C GLU A 194 -3.61 10.04 -18.85
N LYS A 195 -4.41 8.97 -18.88
CA LYS A 195 -5.86 9.07 -19.06
C LYS A 195 -6.58 9.18 -17.72
N TRP A 196 -6.91 10.40 -17.31
CA TRP A 196 -7.58 10.67 -16.04
C TRP A 196 -9.08 10.37 -16.10
N THR A 197 -9.56 9.58 -15.13
CA THR A 197 -10.97 9.18 -15.03
C THR A 197 -11.53 9.41 -13.63
N LYS A 198 -12.86 9.50 -13.55
CA LYS A 198 -13.61 9.54 -12.28
C LYS A 198 -13.98 8.15 -11.76
N ASP A 199 -13.87 7.14 -12.60
CA ASP A 199 -14.19 5.73 -12.35
C ASP A 199 -12.95 4.86 -12.62
N THR A 200 -13.14 3.54 -12.73
CA THR A 200 -12.08 2.54 -12.93
C THR A 200 -11.74 2.28 -14.40
N SER A 201 -12.26 3.06 -15.36
CA SER A 201 -11.98 2.91 -16.80
C SER A 201 -10.62 3.47 -17.26
N GLY A 202 -9.88 4.06 -16.33
CA GLY A 202 -8.55 4.65 -16.50
C GLY A 202 -7.91 4.93 -15.14
N THR A 203 -7.04 5.93 -15.08
CA THR A 203 -6.36 6.33 -13.84
C THR A 203 -7.29 7.22 -13.02
N ASN A 204 -7.69 6.76 -11.83
CA ASN A 204 -8.66 7.48 -11.02
C ASN A 204 -8.02 8.70 -10.35
N LEU A 205 -8.43 9.90 -10.78
CA LEU A 205 -7.84 11.15 -10.28
C LEU A 205 -8.00 11.33 -8.77
N PHE A 206 -9.12 10.89 -8.19
CA PHE A 206 -9.34 11.00 -6.75
C PHE A 206 -8.34 10.15 -5.94
N LEU A 207 -8.11 8.90 -6.36
CA LEU A 207 -7.17 8.01 -5.65
C LEU A 207 -5.74 8.53 -5.72
N VAL A 208 -5.28 8.89 -6.92
CA VAL A 208 -3.92 9.41 -7.10
C VAL A 208 -3.77 10.74 -6.36
N ALA A 209 -4.74 11.65 -6.47
CA ALA A 209 -4.67 12.92 -5.74
C ALA A 209 -4.67 12.72 -4.23
N ALA A 210 -5.44 11.76 -3.70
CA ALA A 210 -5.44 11.48 -2.27
C ALA A 210 -4.05 11.00 -1.80
N HIS A 211 -3.39 10.15 -2.59
CA HIS A 211 -2.03 9.67 -2.34
C HIS A 211 -1.01 10.83 -2.37
N GLU A 212 -0.95 11.59 -3.47
CA GLU A 212 0.01 12.69 -3.62
C GLU A 212 -0.19 13.80 -2.57
N LEU A 213 -1.43 14.03 -2.16
CA LEU A 213 -1.72 14.97 -1.09
C LEU A 213 -1.26 14.43 0.27
N GLY A 214 -1.17 13.11 0.46
CA GLY A 214 -0.49 12.53 1.62
C GLY A 214 0.99 12.93 1.68
N HIS A 215 1.71 12.90 0.56
CA HIS A 215 3.07 13.43 0.45
C HIS A 215 3.13 14.94 0.70
N SER A 216 2.20 15.69 0.12
CA SER A 216 2.06 17.14 0.34
C SER A 216 1.82 17.49 1.81
N LEU A 217 1.34 16.54 2.60
CA LEU A 217 1.14 16.63 4.05
C LEU A 217 2.29 16.03 4.88
N GLY A 218 3.27 15.39 4.24
CA GLY A 218 4.49 14.91 4.88
C GLY A 218 4.56 13.40 5.11
N LEU A 219 3.62 12.64 4.56
CA LEU A 219 3.70 11.17 4.58
C LEU A 219 4.70 10.67 3.55
N TYR A 220 5.34 9.55 3.90
CA TYR A 220 6.15 8.76 2.98
C TYR A 220 5.33 7.59 2.44
N HIS A 221 5.88 6.88 1.46
CA HIS A 221 5.31 5.61 1.03
C HIS A 221 5.22 4.62 2.19
N SER A 222 4.11 3.90 2.23
CA SER A 222 3.91 2.76 3.13
C SER A 222 4.32 1.45 2.45
N ALA A 223 4.83 0.52 3.25
CA ALA A 223 5.03 -0.87 2.82
C ALA A 223 3.75 -1.72 2.95
N ASN A 224 2.67 -1.17 3.52
CA ASN A 224 1.38 -1.85 3.61
C ASN A 224 0.63 -1.71 2.29
N SER A 225 0.43 -2.81 1.56
CA SER A 225 -0.28 -2.84 0.27
C SER A 225 -1.76 -2.42 0.33
N GLU A 226 -2.35 -2.35 1.53
CA GLU A 226 -3.72 -1.87 1.73
C GLU A 226 -3.78 -0.36 2.03
N ALA A 227 -2.63 0.29 2.26
CA ALA A 227 -2.57 1.71 2.54
C ALA A 227 -2.74 2.54 1.26
N LEU A 228 -3.40 3.69 1.38
CA LEU A 228 -3.45 4.67 0.30
C LEU A 228 -2.04 5.10 -0.08
N MET A 229 -1.15 5.26 0.91
CA MET A 229 0.27 5.63 0.69
C MET A 229 1.14 4.49 0.14
N TYR A 230 0.59 3.34 -0.24
CA TYR A 230 1.35 2.32 -0.98
C TYR A 230 1.72 2.86 -2.37
N PRO A 231 2.98 2.72 -2.84
CA PRO A 231 3.44 3.38 -4.06
C PRO A 231 2.76 2.90 -5.34
N VAL A 232 2.36 1.63 -5.41
CA VAL A 232 1.83 1.01 -6.63
C VAL A 232 0.33 1.22 -6.71
N TYR A 233 -0.15 1.76 -7.82
CA TYR A 233 -1.55 2.05 -8.05
C TYR A 233 -2.38 0.76 -8.19
N ASN A 234 -3.47 0.67 -7.43
CA ASN A 234 -4.41 -0.43 -7.51
C ASN A 234 -5.69 -0.01 -8.25
N PRO A 235 -5.88 -0.41 -9.53
CA PRO A 235 -7.05 -0.06 -10.32
C PRO A 235 -8.35 -0.74 -9.82
N PHE A 236 -8.25 -1.73 -8.93
CA PHE A 236 -9.38 -2.49 -8.41
C PHE A 236 -9.91 -1.97 -7.06
N THR A 237 -9.41 -0.83 -6.60
CA THR A 237 -9.88 -0.19 -5.38
C THR A 237 -11.38 0.11 -5.45
N ASP A 238 -12.16 -0.34 -4.46
CA ASP A 238 -13.60 -0.06 -4.37
C ASP A 238 -13.83 1.40 -3.97
N LEU A 239 -13.98 2.26 -4.99
CA LEU A 239 -14.22 3.69 -4.84
C LEU A 239 -15.46 4.01 -3.98
N ALA A 240 -16.47 3.13 -3.94
CA ALA A 240 -17.69 3.37 -3.17
C ALA A 240 -17.51 3.11 -1.67
N ARG A 241 -16.49 2.33 -1.30
CA ARG A 241 -16.17 1.97 0.10
C ARG A 241 -14.79 2.45 0.52
N PHE A 242 -14.15 3.29 -0.29
CA PHE A 242 -12.82 3.79 -0.01
C PHE A 242 -12.76 4.43 1.37
N ARG A 243 -11.76 4.01 2.15
CA ARG A 243 -11.40 4.58 3.44
C ARG A 243 -9.88 4.52 3.56
N LEU A 244 -9.32 5.49 4.26
CA LEU A 244 -7.92 5.41 4.67
C LEU A 244 -7.70 4.13 5.50
N SER A 245 -6.59 3.45 5.24
CA SER A 245 -6.18 2.34 6.09
C SER A 245 -5.79 2.86 7.48
N GLN A 246 -5.74 1.98 8.46
CA GLN A 246 -5.26 2.38 9.79
C GLN A 246 -3.80 2.83 9.75
N ASP A 247 -2.99 2.32 8.81
CA ASP A 247 -1.61 2.75 8.61
C ASP A 247 -1.53 4.22 8.16
N ASP A 248 -2.36 4.61 7.18
CA ASP A 248 -2.47 6.00 6.73
C ASP A 248 -2.91 6.93 7.87
N VAL A 249 -3.94 6.51 8.64
CA VAL A 249 -4.47 7.26 9.78
C VAL A 249 -3.41 7.44 10.86
N ASN A 250 -2.68 6.38 11.22
CA ASN A 250 -1.61 6.45 12.20
C ASN A 250 -0.48 7.37 11.73
N GLY A 251 -0.09 7.25 10.45
CA GLY A 251 0.92 8.08 9.83
C GLY A 251 0.56 9.56 9.92
N ILE A 252 -0.63 9.94 9.46
CA ILE A 252 -1.02 11.36 9.42
C ILE A 252 -1.27 11.95 10.81
N GLN A 253 -1.84 11.15 11.72
CA GLN A 253 -2.07 11.59 13.10
C GLN A 253 -0.77 11.67 13.90
N SER A 254 0.29 10.95 13.54
CA SER A 254 1.61 11.15 14.14
C SER A 254 2.18 12.56 13.87
N LEU A 255 1.79 13.18 12.74
CA LEU A 255 2.23 14.51 12.35
C LEU A 255 1.33 15.62 12.92
N TYR A 256 0.01 15.44 12.82
CA TYR A 256 -0.99 16.50 13.08
C TYR A 256 -1.92 16.23 14.26
N GLY A 257 -1.90 15.03 14.83
CA GLY A 257 -2.85 14.58 15.85
C GLY A 257 -4.21 14.17 15.28
N PRO A 258 -5.09 13.58 16.11
CA PRO A 258 -6.47 13.25 15.74
C PRO A 258 -7.33 14.52 15.63
N PRO A 259 -8.50 14.46 14.96
CA PRO A 259 -9.40 15.61 14.87
C PRO A 259 -9.86 16.04 16.28
N PRO A 260 -10.14 17.34 16.48
CA PRO A 260 -10.66 17.81 17.77
C PRO A 260 -12.00 17.13 18.09
N ALA A 261 -12.18 16.73 19.34
CA ALA A 261 -13.43 16.09 19.79
C ALA A 261 -14.62 17.02 19.52
N SER A 262 -15.69 16.49 18.91
CA SER A 262 -16.90 17.27 18.65
C SER A 262 -17.59 17.58 19.98
N PRO A 263 -18.07 18.82 20.22
CA PRO A 263 -18.87 19.14 21.41
C PRO A 263 -20.17 18.32 21.52
N ASP A 264 -20.64 17.77 20.39
CA ASP A 264 -21.86 16.97 20.27
C ASP A 264 -21.61 15.45 20.34
N ASP A 265 -20.36 15.01 20.50
CA ASP A 265 -20.12 13.60 20.82
C ASP A 265 -20.57 13.38 22.27
N PRO A 266 -21.52 12.45 22.52
CA PRO A 266 -21.85 12.09 23.89
C PRO A 266 -20.55 11.66 24.56
N VAL A 267 -20.22 12.30 25.68
CA VAL A 267 -19.16 11.84 26.59
C VAL A 267 -19.60 10.48 27.11
N VAL A 268 -19.34 9.45 26.31
CA VAL A 268 -19.28 8.09 26.80
C VAL A 268 -18.11 8.10 27.79
N PRO A 269 -18.32 7.69 29.05
CA PRO A 269 -17.23 7.60 30.01
C PRO A 269 -16.07 6.85 29.36
N THR A 270 -14.90 7.49 29.39
CA THR A 270 -13.65 6.98 28.89
C THR A 270 -13.24 5.75 29.68
N GLU A 271 -13.82 4.59 29.36
CA GLU A 271 -13.25 3.28 29.61
C GLU A 271 -13.58 2.37 28.43
N SER A 272 -12.66 2.35 27.47
CA SER A 272 -12.21 1.13 26.82
C SER A 272 -11.01 1.53 25.96
N VAL A 273 -9.84 1.46 26.59
CA VAL A 273 -8.61 1.16 25.86
C VAL A 273 -8.95 -0.03 24.95
N PRO A 274 -8.83 0.08 23.61
CA PRO A 274 -8.95 -1.08 22.75
C PRO A 274 -7.96 -2.11 23.29
N PRO A 275 -8.34 -3.39 23.51
CA PRO A 275 -7.40 -4.34 24.05
C PRO A 275 -6.21 -4.42 23.08
N GLU A 276 -5.06 -3.92 23.53
CA GLU A 276 -3.80 -4.09 22.82
C GLU A 276 -3.63 -5.58 22.58
N THR A 277 -3.38 -5.97 21.33
CA THR A 277 -2.96 -7.33 20.98
C THR A 277 -1.66 -7.62 21.73
N PRO A 278 -1.65 -8.52 22.72
CA PRO A 278 -0.50 -8.60 23.61
C PRO A 278 0.70 -9.19 22.89
N ALA A 279 1.86 -8.59 23.10
CA ALA A 279 3.10 -9.10 22.54
C ALA A 279 3.42 -10.48 23.15
N MET A 280 3.75 -11.46 22.30
CA MET A 280 3.86 -12.87 22.66
C MET A 280 4.95 -13.18 23.72
N CYS A 281 5.95 -12.29 23.85
CA CYS A 281 7.03 -12.41 24.84
C CYS A 281 6.87 -11.46 26.02
N ASP A 282 5.69 -10.88 26.21
CA ASP A 282 5.40 -10.10 27.41
C ASP A 282 5.40 -11.04 28.63
N PRO A 283 6.28 -10.84 29.63
CA PRO A 283 6.32 -11.67 30.82
C PRO A 283 5.05 -11.55 31.68
N THR A 284 4.16 -10.61 31.37
CA THR A 284 2.84 -10.44 32.00
C THR A 284 1.70 -11.10 31.22
N LEU A 285 2.00 -11.75 30.08
CA LEU A 285 1.01 -12.39 29.22
C LEU A 285 0.28 -13.53 29.95
N SER A 286 -1.03 -13.35 30.12
CA SER A 286 -1.95 -14.39 30.58
C SER A 286 -2.89 -14.82 29.46
N PHE A 287 -3.35 -16.06 29.54
CA PHE A 287 -4.26 -16.67 28.56
C PHE A 287 -5.63 -16.88 29.19
N ASP A 288 -6.69 -16.58 28.44
CA ASP A 288 -8.07 -16.74 28.89
C ASP A 288 -8.49 -18.23 28.91
N ALA A 289 -7.99 -19.03 27.96
CA ALA A 289 -8.10 -20.48 27.95
C ALA A 289 -6.96 -21.11 27.11
N VAL A 290 -6.69 -22.39 27.31
CA VAL A 290 -5.75 -23.19 26.49
C VAL A 290 -6.40 -24.54 26.22
N SER A 291 -6.37 -25.00 24.97
CA SER A 291 -6.93 -26.30 24.58
C SER A 291 -6.16 -26.92 23.42
N THR A 292 -6.26 -28.24 23.27
CA THR A 292 -5.74 -28.95 22.10
C THR A 292 -6.86 -29.12 21.09
N LEU A 293 -6.60 -28.88 19.81
CA LEU A 293 -7.53 -29.19 18.71
C LEU A 293 -6.75 -29.91 17.61
N ARG A 294 -7.18 -31.12 17.26
CA ARG A 294 -6.54 -31.92 16.18
C ARG A 294 -5.02 -32.09 16.31
N GLY A 295 -4.50 -32.05 17.54
CA GLY A 295 -3.07 -32.21 17.84
C GLY A 295 -2.23 -30.92 17.86
N GLU A 296 -2.86 -29.75 17.73
CA GLU A 296 -2.25 -28.42 17.89
C GLU A 296 -2.73 -27.77 19.19
N ILE A 297 -1.87 -26.96 19.85
CA ILE A 297 -2.27 -26.22 21.04
C ILE A 297 -2.75 -24.82 20.64
N LEU A 298 -4.00 -24.54 20.99
CA LEU A 298 -4.61 -23.23 20.85
C LEU A 298 -4.56 -22.53 22.19
N PHE A 299 -3.93 -21.36 22.20
CA PHE A 299 -4.09 -20.39 23.26
C PHE A 299 -5.24 -19.47 22.84
N PHE A 300 -6.23 -19.25 23.70
CA PHE A 300 -7.30 -18.31 23.38
C PHE A 300 -6.79 -16.88 23.64
N LYS A 301 -5.94 -16.49 22.70
CA LYS A 301 -5.24 -15.23 22.47
C LYS A 301 -4.48 -15.32 21.13
N ASP A 302 -3.91 -16.51 20.81
CA ASP A 302 -3.02 -16.84 19.66
C ASP A 302 -2.91 -18.35 19.31
N ARG A 303 -2.46 -18.74 18.09
CA ARG A 303 -2.27 -20.16 17.69
C ARG A 303 -0.78 -20.56 17.58
N PHE A 304 -0.29 -21.42 18.48
CA PHE A 304 1.13 -21.82 18.56
C PHE A 304 1.38 -23.30 18.23
N ASP A 305 2.32 -23.55 17.31
CA ASP A 305 2.77 -24.90 16.97
C ASP A 305 3.93 -25.31 17.88
N GLU A 306 3.66 -26.20 18.83
CA GLU A 306 4.69 -26.70 19.76
C GLU A 306 5.82 -27.49 19.08
N LYS A 307 5.59 -28.10 17.92
CA LYS A 307 6.64 -28.87 17.23
C LYS A 307 7.60 -27.97 16.48
N LYS A 308 7.09 -26.88 15.88
CA LYS A 308 7.90 -25.90 15.17
C LYS A 308 8.43 -24.78 16.06
N GLN A 309 7.93 -24.69 17.30
CA GLN A 309 8.24 -23.61 18.25
C GLN A 309 7.99 -22.23 17.61
N SER A 310 6.94 -22.12 16.81
CA SER A 310 6.63 -20.92 16.03
C SER A 310 5.12 -20.71 15.91
N MET A 311 4.74 -19.46 15.61
CA MET A 311 3.35 -19.14 15.24
C MET A 311 3.06 -19.60 13.81
N ASP A 312 1.83 -20.03 13.56
CA ASP A 312 1.35 -20.20 12.21
C ASP A 312 1.19 -18.83 11.51
N PRO A 313 1.50 -18.75 10.20
CA PRO A 313 1.27 -17.53 9.42
C PRO A 313 -0.18 -17.05 9.52
N GLY A 314 -0.38 -15.76 9.82
CA GLY A 314 -1.72 -15.15 9.93
C GLY A 314 -2.31 -15.09 11.34
N PHE A 315 -1.53 -15.40 12.39
CA PHE A 315 -1.90 -15.22 13.79
C PHE A 315 -0.96 -14.19 14.48
N PRO A 316 -1.40 -13.39 15.49
CA PRO A 316 -2.70 -13.36 16.15
C PRO A 316 -3.87 -13.01 15.22
N ARG A 317 -5.04 -13.61 15.43
CA ARG A 317 -6.27 -13.22 14.75
C ARG A 317 -7.48 -13.36 15.66
N LYS A 318 -8.58 -12.68 15.34
CA LYS A 318 -9.75 -12.65 16.22
C LYS A 318 -10.42 -14.03 16.30
N ILE A 319 -10.80 -14.45 17.50
CA ILE A 319 -11.50 -15.73 17.74
C ILE A 319 -12.75 -15.86 16.85
N VAL A 320 -13.46 -14.76 16.62
CA VAL A 320 -14.67 -14.73 15.78
C VAL A 320 -14.42 -15.06 14.30
N GLU A 321 -13.18 -14.96 13.81
CA GLU A 321 -12.83 -15.32 12.44
C GLU A 321 -12.71 -16.83 12.25
N ASP A 322 -12.13 -17.52 13.24
CA ASP A 322 -11.96 -18.98 13.23
C ASP A 322 -13.23 -19.69 13.76
N PHE A 323 -13.95 -19.04 14.69
CA PHE A 323 -15.16 -19.56 15.33
C PHE A 323 -16.31 -18.54 15.27
N PRO A 324 -17.02 -18.45 14.12
CA PRO A 324 -18.14 -17.54 13.97
C PRO A 324 -19.27 -17.86 14.97
N GLY A 325 -19.73 -16.85 15.71
CA GLY A 325 -20.79 -16.98 16.72
C GLY A 325 -20.30 -17.17 18.16
N VAL A 326 -18.99 -17.18 18.38
CA VAL A 326 -18.37 -17.22 19.72
C VAL A 326 -18.15 -15.81 20.23
N GLU A 327 -18.38 -15.58 21.52
CA GLU A 327 -18.07 -14.29 22.14
C GLU A 327 -16.55 -14.00 22.09
N PRO A 328 -16.14 -12.73 21.97
CA PRO A 328 -14.72 -12.36 21.88
C PRO A 328 -13.86 -12.81 23.07
N LYS A 329 -14.47 -13.12 24.21
CA LYS A 329 -13.81 -13.61 25.42
C LYS A 329 -14.40 -14.96 25.81
N VAL A 330 -13.54 -15.93 26.07
CA VAL A 330 -13.91 -17.28 26.52
C VAL A 330 -13.27 -17.56 27.87
N ASN A 331 -13.90 -18.36 28.73
CA ASN A 331 -13.34 -18.68 30.04
C ASN A 331 -12.70 -20.08 30.12
N ALA A 332 -13.11 -20.98 29.22
CA ALA A 332 -12.59 -22.35 29.11
C ALA A 332 -13.00 -22.93 27.75
N VAL A 333 -12.15 -23.80 27.19
CA VAL A 333 -12.43 -24.52 25.94
C VAL A 333 -11.93 -25.96 26.05
N PHE A 334 -12.70 -26.92 25.56
CA PHE A 334 -12.32 -28.34 25.53
C PHE A 334 -12.71 -28.97 24.19
N GLU A 335 -11.89 -29.90 23.70
CA GLU A 335 -12.21 -30.73 22.54
C GLU A 335 -13.04 -31.94 23.02
N ALA A 336 -14.25 -32.10 22.48
CA ALA A 336 -15.11 -33.24 22.74
C ALA A 336 -14.91 -34.30 21.65
N PHE A 337 -14.52 -35.52 22.04
CA PHE A 337 -14.43 -36.65 21.12
C PHE A 337 -15.72 -37.46 21.19
N ASP A 338 -16.49 -37.47 20.10
CA ASP A 338 -17.66 -38.34 20.00
C ASP A 338 -17.20 -39.78 19.71
N MET A 339 -17.39 -40.68 20.67
CA MET A 339 -16.98 -42.08 20.55
C MET A 339 -17.97 -42.95 19.75
N ASN A 340 -18.98 -42.37 19.10
CA ASN A 340 -20.04 -43.11 18.40
C ASN A 340 -20.31 -42.60 16.98
N ASN A 341 -19.36 -42.73 16.04
CA ASN A 341 -19.66 -43.06 14.63
C ASN A 341 -18.39 -43.15 13.77
N GLN A 342 -17.85 -44.35 13.65
CA GLN A 342 -16.69 -44.61 12.81
C GLN A 342 -16.99 -44.68 11.29
N ALA A 343 -18.16 -44.24 10.82
CA ALA A 343 -18.50 -44.30 9.40
C ALA A 343 -19.68 -43.38 9.01
N LYS A 344 -19.50 -42.06 8.97
CA LYS A 344 -20.27 -41.14 8.10
C LYS A 344 -19.71 -39.70 8.11
N ARG A 345 -19.33 -39.26 6.91
CA ARG A 345 -19.60 -37.96 6.26
C ARG A 345 -19.20 -36.63 6.93
N GLU A 346 -18.60 -35.79 6.08
CA GLU A 346 -18.97 -34.40 5.79
C GLU A 346 -20.16 -33.85 6.60
N GLU A 347 -19.93 -32.66 7.18
CA GLU A 347 -20.85 -31.85 8.02
C GLU A 347 -21.05 -32.30 9.47
N GLU A 348 -20.03 -32.13 10.31
CA GLU A 348 -20.24 -31.89 11.73
C GLU A 348 -20.15 -30.39 12.01
N LYS A 349 -21.33 -29.75 12.08
CA LYS A 349 -21.50 -28.41 12.66
C LYS A 349 -21.17 -28.50 14.14
N ILE A 350 -20.13 -27.80 14.55
CA ILE A 350 -19.83 -27.55 15.97
C ILE A 350 -21.00 -26.74 16.52
N ASN A 351 -21.75 -27.35 17.44
CA ASN A 351 -22.88 -26.72 18.09
C ASN A 351 -22.38 -25.99 19.35
N MET A 352 -22.05 -24.70 19.23
CA MET A 352 -21.68 -23.85 20.38
C MET A 352 -22.89 -23.23 21.10
N CYS A 353 -24.11 -23.72 20.87
CA CYS A 353 -25.27 -23.36 21.66
C CYS A 353 -25.42 -24.30 22.86
N ASN A 354 -24.82 -23.91 23.98
CA ASN A 354 -25.28 -24.04 25.38
C ASN A 354 -24.14 -24.41 26.33
N VAL A 355 -23.64 -23.41 27.04
CA VAL A 355 -23.36 -23.59 28.47
C VAL A 355 -24.13 -22.49 29.22
N MET A 356 -25.41 -22.76 29.44
CA MET A 356 -26.23 -22.02 30.40
C MET A 356 -25.65 -22.24 31.81
N LYS A 357 -25.54 -21.12 32.54
CA LYS A 357 -25.78 -20.95 33.98
C LYS A 357 -25.41 -22.15 34.88
N LEU A 358 -24.36 -21.94 35.68
CA LEU A 358 -24.44 -21.94 37.15
C LEU A 358 -23.35 -21.03 37.72
#